data_AF-A0A2D7Q814-F1
#
_entry.id   AF-A0A2D7Q814-F1
#
_cell.length_a   1.000
_cell.length_b   1.000
_cell.length_c   1.000
_cell.angle_alpha   90.00
_cell.angle_beta   90.00
_cell.angle_gamma   90.00
#
_symmetry.space_group_name_H-M   'P 1'
#
loop_
_entity.id
_entity.type
_entity.pdbx_description
1 polymer ?
#
loop_
_entity_poly.entity_id
_entity_poly.type
_entity_poly.pdbx_seq_one_letter_code
_entity_poly.pdbx_strand_id
1 'polypeptide(L)'
;MKKELDKMKIGGVILSGGKSRRMKSDKSLKKINNIPLIEIVLSKSMEQLDYVFINSNNLEQYNFKGMKIDVVKDCMNGFLGPLVGVLTGMKWLKEKNRDFTHLMSFPVDSPFFPNDIVFKFSTYKNKYQIISANSSNRNHPVFSLWDLKLEEELEFSLRNGTRKIDEFTRKKKTKVVKFENFGYDPFFNINTEEDLNTAESRVLERDI
;
A
#
# COMPACT_ATOMS: atom_id res chain seq x y z
N MET A 1 -7.96 13.46 -16.54
CA MET A 1 -7.25 12.60 -15.56
C MET A 1 -6.59 13.37 -14.41
N LYS A 2 -5.45 14.07 -14.55
CA LYS A 2 -4.79 14.74 -13.39
C LYS A 2 -5.70 15.69 -12.57
N LYS A 3 -6.54 16.49 -13.25
CA LYS A 3 -7.58 17.35 -12.61
C LYS A 3 -8.73 16.59 -11.91
N GLU A 4 -8.96 15.32 -12.23
CA GLU A 4 -9.94 14.47 -11.54
C GLU A 4 -9.35 13.78 -10.31
N LEU A 5 -8.04 13.51 -10.33
CA LEU A 5 -7.28 12.93 -9.22
C LEU A 5 -7.13 13.90 -8.04
N ASP A 6 -6.85 15.19 -8.31
CA ASP A 6 -6.87 16.28 -7.32
C ASP A 6 -8.21 16.39 -6.58
N LYS A 7 -9.31 15.90 -7.17
CA LYS A 7 -10.65 15.90 -6.56
C LYS A 7 -10.97 14.67 -5.72
N MET A 8 -10.14 13.63 -5.73
CA MET A 8 -10.46 12.38 -5.06
C MET A 8 -10.28 12.45 -3.54
N LYS A 9 -9.49 13.40 -3.01
CA LYS A 9 -9.21 13.52 -1.57
C LYS A 9 -8.67 12.19 -0.99
N ILE A 10 -7.79 11.53 -1.73
CA ILE A 10 -7.15 10.26 -1.38
C ILE A 10 -5.64 10.53 -1.22
N GLY A 11 -5.07 10.10 -0.09
CA GLY A 11 -3.61 10.02 0.07
C GLY A 11 -3.14 8.57 -0.02
N GLY A 12 -1.86 8.35 -0.36
CA GLY A 12 -1.27 7.02 -0.48
C GLY A 12 -0.24 6.74 0.61
N VAL A 13 -0.28 5.54 1.20
CA VAL A 13 0.79 5.04 2.06
C VAL A 13 1.44 3.81 1.44
N ILE A 14 2.76 3.84 1.32
CA ILE A 14 3.54 2.65 0.99
C ILE A 14 3.95 1.98 2.29
N LEU A 15 3.44 0.79 2.52
CA LEU A 15 3.72 -0.02 3.69
C LEU A 15 5.05 -0.75 3.47
N SER A 16 6.10 -0.19 4.06
CA SER A 16 7.46 -0.74 4.02
C SER A 16 7.94 -1.25 5.39
N GLY A 17 7.03 -1.35 6.37
CA GLY A 17 7.26 -1.94 7.68
C GLY A 17 6.82 -3.41 7.74
N GLY A 18 7.75 -4.33 7.99
CA GLY A 18 7.49 -5.76 8.14
C GLY A 18 8.71 -6.48 8.69
N LYS A 19 8.54 -7.70 9.24
CA LYS A 19 9.58 -8.48 9.93
C LYS A 19 10.82 -8.76 9.04
N SER A 20 11.75 -7.81 8.93
CA SER A 20 13.10 -8.00 8.39
C SER A 20 14.15 -8.06 9.50
N ARG A 21 13.78 -8.27 10.77
CA ARG A 21 14.76 -8.55 11.83
C ARG A 21 15.51 -9.88 11.64
N ARG A 22 15.01 -10.79 10.79
CA ARG A 22 15.62 -12.13 10.55
C ARG A 22 16.28 -12.28 9.17
N MET A 23 16.10 -11.33 8.26
CA MET A 23 16.85 -11.25 7.01
C MET A 23 17.64 -9.96 7.06
N LYS A 24 18.98 -10.06 7.06
CA LYS A 24 19.93 -8.93 7.11
C LYS A 24 19.82 -7.95 5.91
N SER A 25 18.79 -8.05 5.09
CA SER A 25 18.47 -7.18 3.96
C SER A 25 17.00 -6.74 4.02
N ASP A 26 16.77 -5.42 3.91
CA ASP A 26 15.43 -4.85 3.86
C ASP A 26 14.79 -5.17 2.49
N LYS A 27 13.64 -5.83 2.48
CA LYS A 27 12.92 -6.22 1.26
C LYS A 27 12.63 -5.02 0.35
N SER A 28 12.41 -3.83 0.92
CA SER A 28 12.14 -2.61 0.16
C SER A 28 13.29 -2.18 -0.76
N LEU A 29 14.52 -2.61 -0.45
CA LEU A 29 15.74 -2.33 -1.21
C LEU A 29 16.15 -3.46 -2.15
N LYS A 30 15.41 -4.58 -2.20
CA LYS A 30 15.55 -5.55 -3.28
C LYS A 30 15.28 -4.84 -4.61
N LYS A 31 15.93 -5.29 -5.68
CA LYS A 31 15.90 -4.62 -6.98
C LYS A 31 15.33 -5.51 -8.05
N ILE A 32 14.55 -4.94 -8.96
CA ILE A 32 14.18 -5.53 -10.25
C ILE A 32 14.79 -4.63 -11.31
N ASN A 33 15.54 -5.18 -12.27
CA ASN A 33 16.25 -4.40 -13.29
C ASN A 33 17.08 -3.24 -12.69
N ASN A 34 17.79 -3.51 -11.58
CA ASN A 34 18.57 -2.54 -10.80
C ASN A 34 17.79 -1.41 -10.10
N ILE A 35 16.46 -1.40 -10.17
CA ILE A 35 15.61 -0.40 -9.52
C ILE A 35 15.04 -0.98 -8.21
N PRO A 36 15.23 -0.32 -7.05
CA PRO A 36 14.64 -0.76 -5.78
C PRO A 36 13.12 -0.89 -5.83
N LEU A 37 12.56 -1.92 -5.19
CA LEU A 37 11.12 -2.14 -5.12
C LEU A 37 10.37 -0.90 -4.59
N ILE A 38 10.93 -0.23 -3.60
CA ILE A 38 10.34 1.00 -3.05
C ILE A 38 10.24 2.11 -4.09
N GLU A 39 11.23 2.26 -4.98
CA GLU A 39 11.21 3.27 -6.04
C GLU A 39 10.15 2.93 -7.10
N ILE A 40 10.02 1.65 -7.46
CA ILE A 40 8.99 1.17 -8.41
C ILE A 40 7.60 1.45 -7.86
N VAL A 41 7.31 1.00 -6.63
CA VAL A 41 6.00 1.19 -5.98
C VAL A 41 5.71 2.67 -5.78
N LEU A 42 6.69 3.47 -5.37
CA LEU A 42 6.54 4.90 -5.17
C LEU A 42 6.20 5.63 -6.47
N SER A 43 7.00 5.42 -7.52
CA SER A 43 6.79 6.02 -8.85
C SER A 43 5.37 5.74 -9.34
N LYS A 44 4.99 4.47 -9.35
CA LYS A 44 3.68 3.99 -9.80
C LYS A 44 2.50 4.43 -8.94
N SER A 45 2.72 4.67 -7.65
CA SER A 45 1.71 5.24 -6.76
C SER A 45 1.52 6.73 -7.02
N MET A 46 2.60 7.48 -7.26
CA MET A 46 2.55 8.92 -7.55
C MET A 46 1.97 9.23 -8.93
N GLU A 47 2.03 8.30 -9.88
CA GLU A 47 1.26 8.41 -11.14
C GLU A 47 -0.26 8.43 -10.91
N GLN A 48 -0.71 7.86 -9.77
CA GLN A 48 -2.12 7.69 -9.42
C GLN A 48 -2.57 8.57 -8.25
N LEU A 49 -1.69 9.32 -7.58
CA LEU A 49 -2.00 10.09 -6.39
C LEU A 49 -1.08 11.31 -6.26
N ASP A 50 -1.65 12.46 -5.92
CA ASP A 50 -0.88 13.71 -5.72
C ASP A 50 -0.09 13.74 -4.40
N TYR A 51 -0.42 12.86 -3.45
CA TYR A 51 0.29 12.74 -2.19
C TYR A 51 0.49 11.28 -1.80
N VAL A 52 1.75 10.86 -1.74
CA VAL A 52 2.18 9.53 -1.32
C VAL A 52 3.33 9.67 -0.33
N PHE A 53 3.28 8.88 0.74
CA PHE A 53 4.33 8.82 1.76
C PHE A 53 4.64 7.35 2.10
N ILE A 54 5.73 7.14 2.83
CA ILE A 54 6.21 5.80 3.18
C ILE A 54 6.01 5.59 4.67
N ASN A 55 5.43 4.45 5.05
CA ASN A 55 5.45 3.98 6.42
C ASN A 55 6.63 2.99 6.60
N SER A 56 7.58 3.36 7.45
CA SER A 56 8.74 2.54 7.78
C SER A 56 9.34 2.95 9.12
N ASN A 57 9.86 1.96 9.86
CA ASN A 57 10.58 2.19 11.11
C ASN A 57 12.08 2.49 10.89
N ASN A 58 12.55 2.41 9.65
CA ASN A 58 13.95 2.58 9.25
C ASN A 58 14.07 3.86 8.41
N LEU A 59 14.11 5.04 9.05
CA LEU A 59 14.08 6.33 8.33
C LEU A 59 15.30 6.58 7.44
N GLU A 60 16.48 6.14 7.88
CA GLU A 60 17.77 6.47 7.26
C GLU A 60 18.02 5.75 5.92
N GLN A 61 17.21 4.75 5.58
CA GLN A 61 17.43 3.92 4.39
C GLN A 61 16.88 4.52 3.09
N TYR A 62 16.07 5.56 3.19
CA TYR A 62 15.41 6.18 2.05
C TYR A 62 16.08 7.50 1.71
N ASN A 63 17.04 7.45 0.78
CA ASN A 63 17.64 8.63 0.19
C ASN A 63 17.22 8.75 -1.28
N PHE A 64 15.97 9.17 -1.51
CA PHE A 64 15.49 9.46 -2.85
C PHE A 64 16.13 10.77 -3.32
N LYS A 65 17.21 10.68 -4.11
CA LYS A 65 17.95 11.84 -4.62
C LYS A 65 16.98 12.87 -5.23
N GLY A 66 16.83 14.02 -4.56
CA GLY A 66 16.02 15.15 -5.04
C GLY A 66 14.51 15.08 -4.76
N MET A 67 14.00 14.00 -4.16
CA MET A 67 12.57 13.88 -3.82
C MET A 67 12.35 14.02 -2.32
N LYS A 68 11.54 15.00 -1.91
CA LYS A 68 11.07 15.11 -0.52
C LYS A 68 9.89 14.17 -0.32
N ILE A 69 10.18 12.94 0.10
CA ILE A 69 9.16 11.95 0.49
C ILE A 69 9.09 11.87 2.00
N ASP A 70 7.89 12.05 2.55
CA ASP A 70 7.65 11.86 3.97
C ASP A 70 7.82 10.36 4.32
N VAL A 71 8.64 10.07 5.34
CA VAL A 71 8.77 8.72 5.90
C VAL A 71 8.29 8.75 7.35
N VAL A 72 7.28 7.94 7.65
CA VAL A 72 6.53 7.98 8.91
C VAL A 72 6.69 6.65 9.65
N LYS A 73 7.18 6.71 10.89
CA LYS A 73 7.29 5.54 11.76
C LYS A 73 5.93 5.08 12.25
N ASP A 74 5.83 3.82 12.63
CA ASP A 74 4.61 3.27 13.22
C ASP A 74 4.16 4.09 14.45
N CYS A 75 2.88 4.41 14.50
CA CYS A 75 2.28 5.12 15.65
C CYS A 75 2.08 4.22 16.88
N MET A 76 2.33 2.90 16.75
CA MET A 76 2.24 1.92 17.83
C MET A 76 3.46 1.00 17.81
N ASN A 77 4.05 0.77 18.99
CA ASN A 77 5.17 -0.15 19.16
C ASN A 77 4.70 -1.62 19.07
N GLY A 78 5.64 -2.53 18.76
CA GLY A 78 5.43 -3.98 18.89
C GLY A 78 5.25 -4.76 17.59
N PHE A 79 5.46 -4.15 16.41
CA PHE A 79 5.39 -4.83 15.10
C PHE A 79 4.06 -5.58 14.89
N LEU A 80 2.94 -4.87 15.06
CA LEU A 80 1.61 -5.49 15.15
C LEU A 80 0.96 -5.79 13.79
N GLY A 81 1.76 -5.84 12.73
CA GLY A 81 1.32 -6.13 11.36
C GLY A 81 0.89 -4.90 10.57
N PRO A 82 0.42 -5.10 9.31
CA PRO A 82 0.16 -4.02 8.36
C PRO A 82 -0.93 -3.05 8.80
N LEU A 83 -1.84 -3.46 9.69
CA LEU A 83 -2.88 -2.59 10.24
C LEU A 83 -2.32 -1.39 11.03
N VAL A 84 -1.14 -1.52 11.65
CA VAL A 84 -0.48 -0.36 12.31
C VAL A 84 0.01 0.63 11.29
N GLY A 85 0.56 0.17 10.16
CA GLY A 85 0.97 1.06 9.07
C GLY A 85 -0.23 1.78 8.44
N VAL A 86 -1.37 1.09 8.30
CA VAL A 86 -2.64 1.71 7.87
C VAL A 86 -3.10 2.76 8.89
N LEU A 87 -3.14 2.44 10.18
CA LEU A 87 -3.52 3.40 11.23
C LEU A 87 -2.59 4.62 11.24
N THR A 88 -1.27 4.38 11.16
CA THR A 88 -0.25 5.41 11.06
C THR A 88 -0.53 6.33 9.89
N GLY A 89 -0.86 5.75 8.73
CA GLY A 89 -1.21 6.54 7.55
C GLY A 89 -2.49 7.34 7.70
N MET A 90 -3.51 6.80 8.38
CA MET A 90 -4.76 7.54 8.65
C MET A 90 -4.50 8.76 9.54
N LYS A 91 -3.74 8.58 10.62
CA LYS A 91 -3.35 9.67 11.54
C LYS A 91 -2.53 10.72 10.81
N TRP A 92 -1.53 10.29 10.05
CA TRP A 92 -0.68 11.18 9.28
C TRP A 92 -1.47 12.06 8.30
N LEU A 93 -2.39 11.47 7.53
CA LEU A 93 -3.20 12.25 6.58
C LEU A 93 -4.12 13.26 7.28
N LYS A 94 -4.67 12.93 8.45
CA LYS A 94 -5.48 13.87 9.24
C LYS A 94 -4.63 15.01 9.80
N GLU A 95 -3.44 14.73 10.31
CA GLU A 95 -2.51 15.74 10.83
C GLU A 95 -2.05 16.73 9.76
N LYS A 96 -1.88 16.29 8.51
CA LYS A 96 -1.48 17.17 7.40
C LYS A 96 -2.55 18.20 7.00
N ASN A 97 -3.80 18.05 7.45
CA ASN A 97 -4.91 18.98 7.23
C ASN A 97 -5.13 19.36 5.74
N ARG A 98 -5.01 18.38 4.82
CA ARG A 98 -5.15 18.59 3.36
C ARG A 98 -6.47 18.05 2.78
N ASP A 99 -7.55 18.13 3.54
CA ASP A 99 -8.90 17.63 3.14
C ASP A 99 -8.97 16.15 2.73
N PHE A 100 -7.98 15.32 3.08
CA PHE A 100 -8.04 13.90 2.78
C PHE A 100 -9.24 13.25 3.46
N THR A 101 -9.89 12.36 2.73
CA THR A 101 -11.05 11.58 3.21
C THR A 101 -10.76 10.09 3.22
N HIS A 102 -9.79 9.65 2.41
CA HIS A 102 -9.43 8.25 2.29
C HIS A 102 -7.92 8.06 2.21
N LEU A 103 -7.47 6.87 2.61
CA LEU A 103 -6.10 6.40 2.50
C LEU A 103 -6.06 5.19 1.57
N MET A 104 -5.19 5.19 0.56
CA MET A 104 -4.86 4.00 -0.22
C MET A 104 -3.58 3.37 0.34
N SER A 105 -3.60 2.07 0.62
CA SER A 105 -2.41 1.33 1.07
C SER A 105 -1.79 0.50 -0.05
N PHE A 106 -0.47 0.59 -0.19
CA PHE A 106 0.34 -0.16 -1.14
C PHE A 106 1.42 -0.96 -0.39
N PRO A 107 1.47 -2.29 -0.49
CA PRO A 107 2.61 -3.06 0.02
C PRO A 107 3.84 -2.86 -0.88
N VAL A 108 5.01 -2.64 -0.27
CA VAL A 108 6.26 -2.43 -1.01
C VAL A 108 6.71 -3.67 -1.81
N ASP A 109 6.28 -4.86 -1.42
CA ASP A 109 6.71 -6.13 -2.00
C ASP A 109 5.95 -6.52 -3.28
N SER A 110 4.98 -5.72 -3.72
CA SER A 110 4.09 -6.08 -4.84
C SER A 110 4.11 -5.00 -5.92
N PRO A 111 5.17 -4.89 -6.74
CA PRO A 111 5.41 -3.74 -7.62
C PRO A 111 4.52 -3.68 -8.88
N PHE A 112 3.82 -4.76 -9.23
CA PHE A 112 3.16 -4.91 -10.53
C PHE A 112 1.67 -4.53 -10.57
N PHE A 113 1.15 -3.89 -9.52
CA PHE A 113 -0.27 -3.58 -9.40
C PHE A 113 -0.84 -2.76 -10.58
N PRO A 114 -2.15 -2.75 -10.83
CA PRO A 114 -2.69 -2.00 -11.97
C PRO A 114 -2.52 -0.48 -11.83
N ASN A 115 -2.32 0.23 -12.95
CA ASN A 115 -2.19 1.70 -12.98
C ASN A 115 -3.53 2.44 -12.79
N ASP A 116 -4.64 1.70 -12.72
CA ASP A 116 -5.99 2.24 -12.56
C ASP A 116 -6.65 1.80 -11.23
N ILE A 117 -5.89 1.19 -10.31
CA ILE A 117 -6.43 0.68 -9.04
C ILE A 117 -7.10 1.79 -8.22
N VAL A 118 -6.44 2.96 -8.09
CA VAL A 118 -6.97 4.08 -7.32
C VAL A 118 -8.26 4.60 -7.95
N PHE A 119 -8.26 4.77 -9.27
CA PHE A 119 -9.45 5.21 -10.01
C PHE A 119 -10.62 4.23 -9.81
N LYS A 120 -10.39 2.93 -10.03
CA LYS A 120 -11.42 1.89 -9.83
C LYS A 120 -11.97 1.91 -8.41
N PHE A 121 -11.12 2.03 -7.39
CA PHE A 121 -11.55 2.07 -5.99
C PHE A 121 -12.35 3.33 -5.66
N SER A 122 -11.96 4.47 -6.23
CA SER A 122 -12.61 5.77 -6.00
C SER A 122 -14.10 5.76 -6.37
N THR A 123 -14.51 4.95 -7.36
CA THR A 123 -15.92 4.83 -7.79
C THR A 123 -16.84 4.24 -6.72
N TYR A 124 -16.26 3.58 -5.71
CA TYR A 124 -16.99 2.92 -4.61
C TYR A 124 -16.84 3.64 -3.27
N LYS A 125 -15.96 4.65 -3.16
CA LYS A 125 -15.53 5.26 -1.88
C LYS A 125 -16.68 5.85 -1.05
N ASN A 126 -17.73 6.37 -1.68
CA ASN A 126 -18.89 6.95 -0.98
C ASN A 126 -19.92 5.89 -0.53
N LYS A 127 -19.75 4.63 -0.94
CA LYS A 127 -20.70 3.53 -0.66
C LYS A 127 -20.16 2.52 0.34
N TYR A 128 -18.84 2.42 0.49
CA TYR A 128 -18.15 1.39 1.28
C TYR A 128 -17.07 2.04 2.12
N GLN A 129 -16.84 1.50 3.32
CA GLN A 129 -15.80 2.00 4.22
C GLN A 129 -14.41 1.48 3.83
N ILE A 130 -14.36 0.29 3.24
CA ILE A 130 -13.14 -0.37 2.76
C ILE A 130 -13.38 -0.92 1.36
N ILE A 131 -12.42 -0.73 0.48
CA ILE A 131 -12.43 -1.29 -0.87
C ILE A 131 -11.11 -2.03 -1.06
N SER A 132 -11.15 -3.33 -1.34
CA SER A 132 -9.96 -4.18 -1.46
C SER A 132 -9.85 -4.85 -2.82
N ALA A 133 -8.62 -5.21 -3.20
CA ALA A 133 -8.35 -5.86 -4.46
C ALA A 133 -8.54 -7.39 -4.38
N ASN A 134 -8.99 -7.97 -5.48
CA ASN A 134 -8.99 -9.41 -5.71
C ASN A 134 -8.53 -9.72 -7.13
N SER A 135 -7.73 -10.76 -7.29
CA SER A 135 -7.30 -11.30 -8.57
C SER A 135 -7.15 -12.81 -8.42
N SER A 136 -7.43 -13.59 -9.47
CA SER A 136 -7.27 -15.05 -9.44
C SER A 136 -7.95 -15.74 -8.23
N ASN A 137 -9.12 -15.24 -7.82
CA ASN A 137 -9.86 -15.69 -6.62
C ASN A 137 -9.12 -15.50 -5.28
N ARG A 138 -8.03 -14.73 -5.25
CA ARG A 138 -7.28 -14.37 -4.05
C ARG A 138 -7.55 -12.92 -3.67
N ASN A 139 -7.85 -12.70 -2.38
CA ASN A 139 -7.95 -11.36 -1.83
C ASN A 139 -6.56 -10.80 -1.53
N HIS A 140 -6.40 -9.52 -1.81
CA HIS A 140 -5.18 -8.75 -1.56
C HIS A 140 -5.51 -7.61 -0.58
N PRO A 141 -5.74 -7.93 0.70
CA PRO A 141 -6.33 -7.00 1.67
C PRO A 141 -5.42 -5.82 2.02
N VAL A 142 -4.12 -5.92 1.73
CA VAL A 142 -3.17 -4.81 1.90
C VAL A 142 -3.34 -3.76 0.79
N PHE A 143 -3.77 -4.15 -0.42
CA PHE A 143 -4.19 -3.22 -1.46
C PHE A 143 -5.63 -2.80 -1.22
N SER A 144 -5.81 -1.79 -0.38
CA SER A 144 -7.13 -1.31 0.02
C SER A 144 -7.22 0.21 0.09
N LEU A 145 -8.38 0.74 -0.28
CA LEU A 145 -8.80 2.11 0.01
C LEU A 145 -9.63 2.11 1.30
N TRP A 146 -9.27 2.99 2.23
CA TRP A 146 -9.83 3.07 3.57
C TRP A 146 -10.46 4.44 3.81
N ASP A 147 -11.69 4.48 4.31
CA ASP A 147 -12.30 5.71 4.84
C ASP A 147 -11.55 6.14 6.12
N LEU A 148 -11.07 7.39 6.17
CA LEU A 148 -10.37 7.93 7.34
C LEU A 148 -11.24 8.01 8.61
N LYS A 149 -12.56 7.91 8.48
CA LYS A 149 -13.48 7.77 9.62
C LYS A 149 -13.26 6.48 10.41
N LEU A 150 -12.59 5.48 9.83
CA LEU A 150 -12.27 4.23 10.53
C LEU A 150 -11.11 4.33 11.51
N GLU A 151 -10.39 5.45 11.56
CA GLU A 151 -9.15 5.58 12.36
C GLU A 151 -9.34 5.18 13.83
N GLU A 152 -10.28 5.79 14.54
CA GLU A 152 -10.50 5.54 15.97
C GLU A 152 -10.90 4.09 16.23
N GLU A 153 -11.75 3.52 15.36
CA GLU A 153 -12.18 2.13 15.48
C GLU A 153 -11.05 1.13 15.18
N LEU A 154 -10.20 1.46 14.20
CA LEU A 154 -9.01 0.68 13.89
C LEU A 154 -8.02 0.71 15.06
N GLU A 155 -7.79 1.89 15.65
CA GLU A 155 -6.96 2.03 16.85
C GLU A 155 -7.51 1.21 18.02
N PHE A 156 -8.82 1.31 18.28
CA PHE A 156 -9.47 0.51 19.32
C PHE A 156 -9.29 -0.98 19.08
N SER A 157 -9.51 -1.46 17.85
CA SER A 157 -9.35 -2.88 17.50
C SER A 157 -7.90 -3.35 17.67
N LEU A 158 -6.92 -2.54 17.26
CA LEU A 158 -5.49 -2.83 17.45
C LEU A 158 -5.09 -2.90 18.94
N ARG A 159 -5.63 -2.02 19.78
CA ARG A 159 -5.42 -2.05 21.24
C ARG A 159 -6.04 -3.30 21.88
N ASN A 160 -7.15 -3.80 21.33
CA ASN A 160 -7.82 -5.03 21.76
C ASN A 160 -7.25 -6.31 21.11
N GLY A 161 -6.11 -6.23 20.44
CA GLY A 161 -5.35 -7.40 19.99
C GLY A 161 -5.64 -7.86 18.57
N THR A 162 -6.49 -7.18 17.79
CA THR A 162 -6.63 -7.47 16.36
C THR A 162 -5.30 -7.22 15.64
N ARG A 163 -4.91 -8.15 14.76
CA ARG A 163 -3.65 -8.09 13.99
C ARG A 163 -3.82 -8.33 12.49
N LYS A 164 -4.85 -9.07 12.10
CA LYS A 164 -5.10 -9.45 10.70
C LYS A 164 -6.07 -8.47 10.04
N ILE A 165 -5.76 -8.05 8.81
CA ILE A 165 -6.67 -7.16 8.06
C ILE A 165 -8.04 -7.80 7.86
N ASP A 166 -8.09 -9.08 7.50
CA ASP A 166 -9.37 -9.78 7.28
C ASP A 166 -10.22 -9.83 8.57
N GLU A 167 -9.59 -9.91 9.74
CA GLU A 167 -10.29 -9.91 11.02
C GLU A 167 -10.99 -8.58 11.29
N PHE A 168 -10.30 -7.46 11.03
CA PHE A 168 -10.84 -6.11 11.17
C PHE A 168 -11.94 -5.82 10.13
N THR A 169 -11.67 -6.15 8.87
CA THR A 169 -12.53 -5.78 7.73
C THR A 169 -13.81 -6.62 7.62
N ARG A 170 -13.86 -7.82 8.22
CA ARG A 170 -15.03 -8.72 8.20
C ARG A 170 -16.32 -8.08 8.73
N LYS A 171 -16.21 -7.17 9.71
CA LYS A 171 -17.37 -6.49 10.31
C LYS A 171 -17.67 -5.13 9.64
N LYS A 172 -17.04 -4.83 8.52
CA LYS A 172 -17.11 -3.53 7.85
C LYS A 172 -17.85 -3.62 6.54
N LYS A 173 -18.41 -2.50 6.11
CA LYS A 173 -19.01 -2.39 4.78
C LYS A 173 -17.89 -2.38 3.73
N THR A 174 -17.51 -3.57 3.28
CA THR A 174 -16.35 -3.80 2.41
C THR A 174 -16.78 -4.13 0.98
N LYS A 175 -16.13 -3.53 -0.02
CA LYS A 175 -16.25 -3.90 -1.44
C LYS A 175 -14.98 -4.61 -1.89
N VAL A 176 -15.14 -5.79 -2.48
CA VAL A 176 -14.05 -6.46 -3.20
C VAL A 176 -14.16 -6.12 -4.68
N VAL A 177 -13.09 -5.58 -5.26
CA VAL A 177 -13.00 -5.24 -6.69
C VAL A 177 -12.10 -6.26 -7.36
N LYS A 178 -12.62 -6.91 -8.40
CA LYS A 178 -11.87 -7.90 -9.20
C LYS A 178 -11.01 -7.19 -10.23
N PHE A 179 -9.77 -7.63 -10.35
CA PHE A 179 -8.85 -7.26 -11.40
C PHE A 179 -8.49 -8.47 -12.25
N GLU A 180 -8.30 -8.21 -13.53
CA GLU A 180 -7.88 -9.23 -14.48
C GLU A 180 -6.45 -9.68 -14.20
N ASN A 181 -6.21 -10.95 -14.51
CA ASN A 181 -4.89 -11.56 -14.52
C ASN A 181 -4.37 -11.48 -15.96
N PHE A 182 -3.12 -11.04 -16.13
CA PHE A 182 -2.48 -10.88 -17.45
C PHE A 182 -1.41 -11.95 -17.66
N GLY A 183 -1.78 -13.23 -17.49
CA GLY A 183 -0.84 -14.36 -17.42
C GLY A 183 -0.13 -14.49 -16.07
N TYR A 184 -0.20 -13.47 -15.22
CA TYR A 184 0.21 -13.48 -13.83
C TYR A 184 -0.70 -12.61 -12.95
N ASP A 185 -0.67 -12.87 -11.64
CA ASP A 185 -1.37 -12.05 -10.65
C ASP A 185 -0.71 -10.66 -10.53
N PRO A 186 -1.41 -9.56 -10.88
CA PRO A 186 -0.83 -8.22 -10.81
C PRO A 186 -0.49 -7.77 -9.37
N PHE A 187 -1.00 -8.46 -8.35
CA PHE A 187 -0.70 -8.20 -6.94
C PHE A 187 0.27 -9.23 -6.34
N PHE A 188 1.05 -9.91 -7.18
CA PHE A 188 2.07 -10.86 -6.74
C PHE A 188 3.11 -10.22 -5.80
N ASN A 189 3.26 -10.81 -4.61
CA ASN A 189 4.25 -10.40 -3.60
C ASN A 189 5.61 -11.06 -3.82
N ILE A 190 6.69 -10.28 -3.71
CA ILE A 190 8.08 -10.72 -3.79
C ILE A 190 8.62 -10.94 -2.37
N ASN A 191 8.69 -12.20 -1.94
CA ASN A 191 9.14 -12.57 -0.60
C ASN A 191 10.47 -13.31 -0.58
N THR A 192 10.75 -14.07 -1.63
CA THR A 192 11.92 -14.94 -1.78
C THR A 192 12.84 -14.41 -2.90
N GLU A 193 13.92 -15.13 -3.18
CA GLU A 193 14.77 -14.85 -4.35
C GLU A 193 14.18 -15.42 -5.63
N GLU A 194 13.49 -16.56 -5.53
CA GLU A 194 12.75 -17.15 -6.65
C GLU A 194 11.63 -16.23 -7.14
N ASP A 195 10.94 -15.56 -6.20
CA ASP A 195 9.95 -14.53 -6.56
C ASP A 195 10.60 -13.37 -7.32
N LEU A 196 11.84 -13.03 -6.99
CA LEU A 196 12.58 -11.94 -7.64
C LEU A 196 12.96 -12.32 -9.08
N ASN A 197 13.47 -13.52 -9.31
CA ASN A 197 13.76 -14.03 -10.65
C ASN A 197 12.48 -14.08 -11.52
N THR A 198 11.36 -14.51 -10.91
CA THR A 198 10.05 -14.49 -11.56
C THR A 198 9.63 -13.06 -11.91
N ALA A 199 9.87 -12.10 -11.02
CA ALA A 199 9.58 -10.68 -11.23
C ALA A 199 10.44 -10.06 -12.34
N GLU A 200 11.74 -10.38 -12.40
CA GLU A 200 12.64 -9.92 -13.47
C GLU A 200 12.19 -10.40 -14.85
N SER A 201 11.82 -11.68 -14.96
CA SER A 201 11.32 -12.25 -16.21
C SER A 201 10.08 -11.50 -16.74
N ARG A 202 9.18 -11.05 -15.84
CA ARG A 202 7.97 -10.30 -16.20
C ARG A 202 8.23 -8.87 -16.66
N VAL A 203 9.30 -8.23 -16.19
CA VAL A 203 9.65 -6.89 -16.70
C VAL A 203 10.15 -7.00 -18.13
N LEU A 204 10.98 -8.02 -18.41
CA LEU A 204 11.48 -8.28 -19.76
C LEU A 204 10.35 -8.56 -20.77
N GLU A 205 9.25 -9.20 -20.35
CA GLU A 205 8.07 -9.43 -21.20
C GLU A 205 7.22 -8.18 -21.47
N ARG A 206 7.37 -7.12 -20.67
CA ARG A 206 6.60 -5.86 -20.80
C ARG A 206 7.33 -4.78 -21.63
N ASP A 207 8.63 -4.94 -21.83
CA ASP A 207 9.47 -4.04 -22.64
C ASP A 207 9.63 -4.51 -24.11
N ILE A 208 8.86 -5.51 -24.56
CA ILE A 208 8.81 -6.03 -25.94
C ILE A 208 7.50 -5.62 -26.63
#